data_AF-R3WEE2-F1
#
_entry.id   AF-R3WEE2-F1
#
_cell.length_a   1.000
_cell.length_b   1.000
_cell.length_c   1.000
_cell.angle_alpha   90.00
_cell.angle_beta   90.00
_cell.angle_gamma   90.00
#
_symmetry.space_group_name_H-M   'P 1'
#
loop_
_entity.id
_entity.type
_entity.pdbx_description
1 polymer ?
#
loop_
_entity_poly.entity_id
_entity_poly.type
_entity_poly.pdbx_seq_one_letter_code
_entity_poly.pdbx_strand_id
1 'polypeptide(L)'
;MAYVKQNWRPFDDTLSVEENTLRGGVVTAERANHIESGIEITDKDLTVHKSDKVIHVTQADRTKWNGISDVQKVKITTDNGTAYLNVADHETILDRILKEGGGFKTGLASAKVSDSPSNTSATRFTSNMVAATGGSVLAQDAAGNVWSRIISSSKWHTEWQRLAATSQVQMSKITTDDGKPINTITSGDILSVVLANAPGVKSYASTNGASDHPSGVVPYRFTAQMTSTTHGNVIGMTDTGDAYLRAVVGGKWVAEWKKV
;
A
#
# COMPACT_ATOMS: atom_id res chain seq x y z
N MET A 1 -32.75 45.07 23.75
CA MET A 1 -33.19 46.44 24.07
C MET A 1 -34.14 46.86 22.96
N ALA A 2 -35.39 47.18 23.28
CA ALA A 2 -36.32 47.71 22.28
C ALA A 2 -35.85 49.11 21.88
N TYR A 3 -35.74 49.38 20.58
CA TYR A 3 -35.43 50.71 20.06
C TYR A 3 -36.58 51.65 20.43
N VAL A 4 -36.33 52.61 21.32
CA VAL A 4 -37.30 53.68 21.61
C VAL A 4 -37.09 54.73 20.54
N LYS A 5 -38.05 54.84 19.62
CA LYS A 5 -38.00 55.86 18.56
C LYS A 5 -37.98 57.24 19.22
N GLN A 6 -36.87 57.97 19.04
CA GLN A 6 -36.75 59.34 19.55
C GLN A 6 -37.61 60.25 18.66
N ASN A 7 -38.57 60.94 19.27
CA ASN A 7 -39.41 61.91 18.59
C ASN A 7 -38.67 63.25 18.51
N TRP A 8 -37.90 63.44 17.44
CA TRP A 8 -37.26 64.72 17.12
C TRP A 8 -38.28 65.65 16.43
N ARG A 9 -38.27 66.94 16.80
CA ARG A 9 -39.00 67.97 16.02
C ARG A 9 -38.11 68.42 14.86
N PRO A 10 -38.57 68.35 13.60
CA PRO A 10 -37.77 68.76 12.45
C PRO A 10 -37.49 70.26 12.50
N PHE A 11 -36.30 70.66 12.05
CA PHE A 11 -35.94 72.06 11.82
C PHE A 11 -36.82 72.60 10.68
N ASP A 12 -37.47 73.72 10.93
CA ASP A 12 -38.35 74.41 10.00
C ASP A 12 -37.55 75.51 9.30
N ASP A 13 -37.28 75.33 8.00
CA ASP A 13 -36.44 76.23 7.21
C ASP A 13 -37.08 77.62 7.02
N THR A 14 -38.34 77.80 7.44
CA THR A 14 -39.04 79.08 7.43
C THR A 14 -38.82 79.92 8.70
N LEU A 15 -38.17 79.36 9.72
CA LEU A 15 -37.91 80.00 11.01
C LEU A 15 -36.41 80.28 11.22
N SER A 16 -36.10 81.28 12.03
CA SER A 16 -34.71 81.57 12.41
C SER A 16 -34.10 80.43 13.24
N VAL A 17 -32.77 80.40 13.33
CA VAL A 17 -32.04 79.40 14.12
C VAL A 17 -32.43 79.45 15.61
N GLU A 18 -32.67 80.65 16.15
CA GLU A 18 -33.11 80.84 17.54
C GLU A 18 -34.53 80.31 17.78
N GLU A 19 -35.45 80.57 16.85
CA GLU A 19 -36.83 80.06 16.91
C GLU A 19 -36.89 78.54 16.78
N ASN A 20 -36.09 77.95 15.89
CA ASN A 20 -35.96 76.51 15.79
C ASN A 20 -35.39 75.89 17.09
N THR A 21 -34.35 76.50 17.66
CA THR A 21 -33.73 76.05 18.92
C THR A 21 -34.71 76.09 20.09
N LEU A 22 -35.50 77.16 20.23
CA LEU A 22 -36.56 77.31 21.24
C LEU A 22 -37.67 76.26 21.09
N ARG A 23 -37.95 75.81 19.86
CA ARG A 23 -38.93 74.76 19.56
C ARG A 23 -38.35 73.34 19.67
N GLY A 24 -37.06 73.23 19.98
CA GLY A 24 -36.34 71.95 20.05
C GLY A 24 -36.00 71.34 18.69
N GLY A 25 -36.04 72.13 17.62
CA GLY A 25 -35.61 71.74 16.28
C GLY A 25 -34.09 71.87 16.13
N VAL A 26 -33.40 70.75 15.92
CA VAL A 26 -31.93 70.68 15.94
C VAL A 26 -31.32 70.18 14.63
N VAL A 27 -32.12 69.62 13.73
CA VAL A 27 -31.71 69.08 12.41
C VAL A 27 -32.83 69.21 11.38
N THR A 28 -32.50 69.51 10.13
CA THR A 28 -33.48 69.55 9.01
C THR A 28 -34.09 68.18 8.77
N ALA A 29 -35.31 68.16 8.22
CA ALA A 29 -36.01 66.91 7.87
C ALA A 29 -35.18 66.03 6.92
N GLU A 30 -34.47 66.65 5.95
CA GLU A 30 -33.55 65.95 5.04
C GLU A 30 -32.41 65.27 5.78
N ARG A 31 -31.79 65.95 6.75
CA ARG A 31 -30.70 65.41 7.55
C ARG A 31 -31.17 64.29 8.48
N ALA A 32 -32.37 64.40 9.05
CA ALA A 32 -33.00 63.34 9.84
C ALA A 32 -33.30 62.09 8.98
N ASN A 33 -33.89 62.28 7.79
CA ASN A 33 -34.18 61.19 6.85
C ASN A 33 -32.90 60.49 6.35
N HIS A 34 -31.82 61.26 6.10
CA HIS A 34 -30.53 60.69 5.71
C HIS A 34 -29.93 59.82 6.82
N ILE A 35 -30.06 60.24 8.09
CA ILE A 35 -29.64 59.45 9.26
C ILE A 35 -30.48 58.18 9.39
N GLU A 36 -31.80 58.27 9.29
CA GLU A 36 -32.70 57.09 9.36
C GLU A 36 -32.40 56.08 8.24
N SER A 37 -32.22 56.57 7.00
CA SER A 37 -31.88 55.73 5.85
C SER A 37 -30.53 55.04 6.02
N GLY A 38 -29.52 55.76 6.53
CA GLY A 38 -28.20 55.19 6.81
C GLY A 38 -28.23 54.12 7.89
N ILE A 39 -29.06 54.32 8.94
CA ILE A 39 -29.27 53.33 10.01
C ILE A 39 -29.95 52.08 9.45
N GLU A 40 -31.00 52.22 8.64
CA GLU A 40 -31.70 51.08 8.02
C GLU A 40 -30.78 50.25 7.11
N ILE A 41 -29.96 50.92 6.28
CA ILE A 41 -28.99 50.23 5.43
C ILE A 41 -27.99 49.45 6.29
N THR A 42 -27.46 50.08 7.34
CA THR A 42 -26.49 49.44 8.24
C THR A 42 -27.10 48.23 8.96
N ASP A 43 -28.35 48.32 9.40
CA ASP A 43 -29.06 47.22 10.06
C ASP A 43 -29.31 46.05 9.10
N LYS A 44 -29.68 46.36 7.85
CA LYS A 44 -29.84 45.36 6.78
C LYS A 44 -28.52 44.66 6.49
N ASP A 45 -27.43 45.41 6.31
CA ASP A 45 -26.11 44.85 6.02
C ASP A 45 -25.60 43.98 7.17
N LEU A 46 -25.82 44.41 8.41
CA LEU A 46 -25.47 43.63 9.59
C LEU A 46 -26.29 42.34 9.69
N THR A 47 -27.57 42.40 9.36
CA THR A 47 -28.46 41.22 9.34
C THR A 47 -28.01 40.22 8.28
N VAL A 48 -27.69 40.70 7.07
CA VAL A 48 -27.14 39.87 5.99
C VAL A 48 -25.85 39.21 6.44
N HIS A 49 -24.89 39.98 6.96
CA HIS A 49 -23.61 39.45 7.46
C HIS A 49 -23.80 38.37 8.53
N LYS A 50 -24.60 38.63 9.57
CA LYS A 50 -24.85 37.66 10.66
C LYS A 50 -25.50 36.37 10.17
N SER A 51 -26.28 36.44 9.10
CA SER A 51 -26.97 35.28 8.52
C SER A 51 -26.11 34.48 7.54
N ASP A 52 -24.98 35.03 7.10
CA ASP A 52 -24.08 34.38 6.15
C ASP A 52 -23.26 33.28 6.84
N LYS A 53 -23.66 32.04 6.60
CA LYS A 53 -22.99 30.85 7.16
C LYS A 53 -21.69 30.49 6.42
N VAL A 54 -21.40 31.08 5.27
CA VAL A 54 -20.17 30.78 4.51
C VAL A 54 -18.95 31.39 5.18
N ILE A 55 -19.11 32.58 5.76
CA ILE A 55 -18.02 33.36 6.37
C ILE A 55 -17.87 33.11 7.88
N HIS A 56 -18.83 32.41 8.49
CA HIS A 56 -18.81 32.09 9.93
C HIS A 56 -18.45 30.63 10.16
N VAL A 57 -17.71 30.37 11.25
CA VAL A 57 -17.33 29.02 11.66
C VAL A 57 -17.94 28.68 13.02
N THR A 58 -18.38 27.43 13.17
CA THR A 58 -18.98 26.94 14.40
C THR A 58 -17.92 26.45 15.38
N GLN A 59 -18.31 26.23 16.64
CA GLN A 59 -17.44 25.54 17.59
C GLN A 59 -17.13 24.10 17.14
N ALA A 60 -18.07 23.44 16.48
CA ALA A 60 -17.88 22.10 15.92
C ALA A 60 -16.82 22.09 14.81
N ASP A 61 -16.79 23.10 13.94
CA ASP A 61 -15.75 23.24 12.90
C ASP A 61 -14.36 23.40 13.53
N ARG A 62 -14.25 24.26 14.55
CA ARG A 62 -13.00 24.43 15.31
C ARG A 62 -12.57 23.14 15.99
N THR A 63 -13.52 22.38 16.56
CA THR A 63 -13.23 21.07 17.13
C THR A 63 -12.85 20.05 16.07
N LYS A 64 -13.43 20.07 14.87
CA LYS A 64 -13.06 19.16 13.78
C LYS A 64 -11.65 19.45 13.25
N TRP A 65 -11.30 20.72 13.06
CA TRP A 65 -10.00 21.13 12.55
C TRP A 65 -8.89 21.00 13.60
N ASN A 66 -9.19 21.32 14.86
CA ASN A 66 -8.19 21.33 15.93
C ASN A 66 -8.20 20.04 16.79
N GLY A 67 -9.26 19.24 16.72
CA GLY A 67 -9.55 18.10 17.60
C GLY A 67 -9.31 16.76 16.93
N ILE A 68 -8.04 16.45 16.69
CA ILE A 68 -7.33 15.27 17.23
C ILE A 68 -7.79 13.82 16.89
N SER A 69 -9.02 13.51 16.47
CA SER A 69 -9.40 12.12 16.10
C SER A 69 -9.49 11.85 14.60
N ASP A 70 -9.93 12.85 13.82
CA ASP A 70 -10.31 12.63 12.41
C ASP A 70 -9.28 13.16 11.40
N VAL A 71 -8.17 13.71 11.92
CA VAL A 71 -7.07 14.26 11.12
C VAL A 71 -5.77 13.55 11.45
N GLN A 72 -5.01 13.23 10.39
CA GLN A 72 -3.68 12.67 10.53
C GLN A 72 -2.74 13.70 11.16
N LYS A 73 -2.39 13.52 12.44
CA LYS A 73 -1.49 14.43 13.16
C LYS A 73 -0.02 14.33 12.75
N VAL A 74 0.37 13.17 12.24
CA VAL A 74 1.74 12.88 11.85
C VAL A 74 1.74 12.45 10.40
N LYS A 75 2.42 13.24 9.57
CA LYS A 75 2.55 12.96 8.15
C LYS A 75 3.28 11.63 7.93
N ILE A 76 2.80 10.86 6.95
CA ILE A 76 3.45 9.63 6.48
C ILE A 76 4.05 9.81 5.07
N THR A 77 3.73 10.93 4.41
CA THR A 77 4.28 11.42 3.14
C THR A 77 4.56 12.92 3.26
N THR A 78 5.28 13.51 2.33
CA THR A 78 5.32 14.97 2.18
C THR A 78 4.03 15.49 1.53
N ASP A 79 3.84 16.81 1.49
CA ASP A 79 2.62 17.43 0.98
C ASP A 79 2.41 17.25 -0.54
N ASN A 80 3.47 16.94 -1.28
CA ASN A 80 3.40 16.61 -2.70
C ASN A 80 3.20 15.10 -2.97
N GLY A 81 2.93 14.30 -1.92
CA GLY A 81 2.70 12.87 -2.02
C GLY A 81 3.98 12.02 -2.17
N THR A 82 5.17 12.63 -2.09
CA THR A 82 6.43 11.86 -2.09
C THR A 82 6.70 11.21 -0.73
N ALA A 83 7.68 10.30 -0.69
CA ALA A 83 8.05 9.61 0.54
C ALA A 83 8.44 10.62 1.63
N TYR A 84 8.05 10.34 2.87
CA TYR A 84 8.38 11.22 4.00
C TYR A 84 9.88 11.19 4.31
N LEU A 85 10.48 10.00 4.33
CA LEU A 85 11.92 9.80 4.51
C LEU A 85 12.60 9.70 3.14
N ASN A 86 13.29 10.76 2.69
CA ASN A 86 14.16 10.68 1.52
C ASN A 86 15.60 10.51 2.01
N VAL A 87 16.18 9.33 1.77
CA VAL A 87 17.51 8.95 2.28
C VAL A 87 18.54 9.20 1.19
N ALA A 88 19.49 10.11 1.45
CA ALA A 88 20.55 10.45 0.51
C ALA A 88 21.69 9.42 0.52
N ASP A 89 22.50 9.39 -0.55
CA ASP A 89 23.59 8.42 -0.74
C ASP A 89 24.60 8.34 0.43
N HIS A 90 24.77 9.42 1.20
CA HIS A 90 25.70 9.51 2.33
C HIS A 90 25.03 9.27 3.69
N GLU A 91 23.72 9.04 3.72
CA GLU A 91 22.94 8.70 4.91
C GLU A 91 22.68 7.19 4.98
N THR A 92 22.06 6.74 6.08
CA THR A 92 21.55 5.38 6.24
C THR A 92 20.03 5.41 6.45
N ILE A 93 19.35 4.35 6.01
CA ILE A 93 17.92 4.13 6.29
C ILE A 93 17.70 4.09 7.80
N LEU A 94 18.56 3.39 8.55
CA LEU A 94 18.45 3.26 10.01
C LEU A 94 18.46 4.62 10.70
N ASP A 95 19.47 5.46 10.45
CA ASP A 95 19.62 6.74 11.13
C ASP A 95 18.44 7.67 10.81
N ARG A 96 17.95 7.65 9.57
CA ARG A 96 16.75 8.42 9.21
C ARG A 96 15.50 7.96 9.94
N ILE A 97 15.31 6.66 10.13
CA ILE A 97 14.18 6.12 10.90
C ILE A 97 14.30 6.52 12.37
N LEU A 98 15.47 6.30 12.98
CA LEU A 98 15.69 6.58 14.40
C LEU A 98 15.54 8.06 14.74
N LYS A 99 15.90 8.95 13.83
CA LYS A 99 15.74 10.41 14.00
C LYS A 99 14.28 10.84 14.14
N GLU A 100 13.34 10.15 13.48
CA GLU A 100 11.91 10.44 13.62
C GLU A 100 11.28 9.74 14.84
N GLY A 101 11.90 8.69 15.36
CA GLY A 101 11.42 7.94 16.52
C GLY A 101 10.27 6.97 16.21
N GLY A 102 9.31 6.88 17.13
CA GLY A 102 8.20 5.93 17.05
C GLY A 102 7.15 6.25 15.97
N GLY A 103 6.41 5.23 15.54
CA GLY A 103 5.28 5.32 14.61
C GLY A 103 5.57 4.81 13.20
N PHE A 104 4.61 5.04 12.31
CA PHE A 104 4.66 4.61 10.91
C PHE A 104 5.15 5.72 9.98
N LYS A 105 6.03 5.41 9.03
CA LYS A 105 6.52 6.35 8.00
C LYS A 105 6.76 5.65 6.66
N THR A 106 6.68 6.39 5.56
CA THR A 106 7.15 5.95 4.24
C THR A 106 8.53 6.51 3.94
N GLY A 107 9.27 5.80 3.10
CA GLY A 107 10.62 6.18 2.71
C GLY A 107 11.01 5.80 1.29
N LEU A 108 12.03 6.49 0.80
CA LEU A 108 12.71 6.26 -0.46
C LEU A 108 14.22 6.34 -0.18
N ALA A 109 14.94 5.29 -0.55
CA ALA A 109 16.41 5.24 -0.52
C ALA A 109 16.94 5.02 -1.94
N SER A 110 18.05 5.66 -2.28
CA SER A 110 18.74 5.37 -3.54
C SER A 110 19.41 3.99 -3.48
N ALA A 111 19.83 3.47 -4.64
CA ALA A 111 20.62 2.24 -4.73
C ALA A 111 22.00 2.34 -4.07
N LYS A 112 22.48 3.55 -3.76
CA LYS A 112 23.82 3.81 -3.19
C LYS A 112 23.82 3.92 -1.67
N VAL A 113 22.65 4.00 -1.05
CA VAL A 113 22.51 4.00 0.41
C VAL A 113 23.07 2.68 0.96
N SER A 114 24.01 2.78 1.89
CA SER A 114 24.87 1.65 2.29
C SER A 114 24.12 0.51 2.98
N ASP A 115 23.01 0.82 3.66
CA ASP A 115 22.14 -0.15 4.32
C ASP A 115 20.83 -0.42 3.56
N SER A 116 20.75 -0.04 2.27
CA SER A 116 19.69 -0.44 1.36
C SER A 116 19.71 -1.96 1.12
N PRO A 117 18.55 -2.64 1.00
CA PRO A 117 18.50 -4.05 0.63
C PRO A 117 18.92 -4.33 -0.82
N SER A 118 18.93 -3.31 -1.67
CA SER A 118 19.32 -3.39 -3.08
C SER A 118 20.39 -2.35 -3.40
N ASN A 119 21.48 -2.82 -4.02
CA ASN A 119 22.60 -1.99 -4.47
C ASN A 119 22.52 -1.62 -5.97
N THR A 120 21.49 -2.08 -6.68
CA THR A 120 21.28 -1.82 -8.11
C THR A 120 20.05 -0.97 -8.40
N SER A 121 19.11 -0.88 -7.47
CA SER A 121 17.84 -0.18 -7.65
C SER A 121 17.46 0.65 -6.42
N ALA A 122 16.82 1.79 -6.67
CA ALA A 122 16.20 2.56 -5.60
C ALA A 122 15.12 1.73 -4.90
N THR A 123 14.99 1.94 -3.60
CA THR A 123 14.12 1.15 -2.73
C THR A 123 13.08 2.05 -2.08
N ARG A 124 11.81 1.73 -2.27
CA ARG A 124 10.70 2.28 -1.49
C ARG A 124 10.53 1.44 -0.24
N PHE A 125 10.26 2.07 0.90
CA PHE A 125 10.07 1.33 2.15
C PHE A 125 9.02 1.95 3.05
N THR A 126 8.55 1.17 4.02
CA THR A 126 7.74 1.62 5.14
C THR A 126 8.41 1.20 6.43
N SER A 127 8.57 2.12 7.39
CA SER A 127 8.99 1.80 8.75
C SER A 127 7.79 1.73 9.67
N ASN A 128 7.76 0.71 10.52
CA ASN A 128 6.74 0.49 11.54
C ASN A 128 7.44 0.40 12.90
N MET A 129 7.70 1.56 13.50
CA MET A 129 8.38 1.68 14.79
C MET A 129 7.36 1.60 15.93
N VAL A 130 7.47 0.56 16.77
CA VAL A 130 6.60 0.40 17.96
C VAL A 130 7.08 1.24 19.14
N ALA A 131 8.36 1.61 19.13
CA ALA A 131 8.99 2.54 20.05
C ALA A 131 10.11 3.29 19.31
N ALA A 132 10.67 4.34 19.90
CA ALA A 132 11.78 5.08 19.26
C ALA A 132 13.03 4.22 18.97
N THR A 133 13.17 3.08 19.67
CA THR A 133 14.34 2.21 19.60
C THR A 133 14.06 0.87 18.93
N GLY A 134 12.82 0.58 18.52
CA GLY A 134 12.45 -0.75 18.04
C GLY A 134 11.25 -0.77 17.09
N GLY A 135 11.31 -1.65 16.09
CA GLY A 135 10.32 -1.73 15.03
C GLY A 135 10.73 -2.65 13.89
N SER A 136 10.08 -2.48 12.75
CA SER A 136 10.37 -3.22 11.53
C SER A 136 10.33 -2.32 10.29
N VAL A 137 10.98 -2.78 9.23
CA VAL A 137 10.95 -2.14 7.92
C VAL A 137 10.56 -3.18 6.88
N LEU A 138 9.64 -2.79 6.00
CA LEU A 138 9.34 -3.50 4.75
C LEU A 138 9.80 -2.64 3.58
N ALA A 139 10.49 -3.24 2.63
CA ALA A 139 11.16 -2.55 1.54
C ALA A 139 10.94 -3.27 0.21
N GLN A 140 10.82 -2.52 -0.87
CA GLN A 140 10.68 -3.04 -2.22
C GLN A 140 11.53 -2.23 -3.20
N ASP A 141 12.25 -2.91 -4.07
CA ASP A 141 13.04 -2.29 -5.14
C ASP A 141 12.23 -2.15 -6.45
N ALA A 142 12.82 -1.48 -7.44
CA ALA A 142 12.22 -1.31 -8.76
C ALA A 142 12.01 -2.64 -9.53
N ALA A 143 12.69 -3.72 -9.16
CA ALA A 143 12.52 -5.05 -9.75
C ALA A 143 11.41 -5.88 -9.08
N GLY A 144 10.75 -5.34 -8.05
CA GLY A 144 9.66 -6.02 -7.34
C GLY A 144 10.12 -6.99 -6.26
N ASN A 145 11.40 -7.01 -5.93
CA ASN A 145 11.92 -7.79 -4.82
C ASN A 145 11.45 -7.15 -3.51
N VAL A 146 11.02 -7.98 -2.54
CA VAL A 146 10.52 -7.50 -1.24
C VAL A 146 11.41 -8.02 -0.13
N TRP A 147 11.78 -7.12 0.78
CA TRP A 147 12.59 -7.41 1.95
C TRP A 147 11.95 -6.91 3.23
N SER A 148 12.37 -7.52 4.33
CA SER A 148 12.08 -7.08 5.69
C SER A 148 13.34 -7.01 6.53
N ARG A 149 13.37 -6.12 7.52
CA ARG A 149 14.44 -6.03 8.52
C ARG A 149 13.89 -5.51 9.84
N ILE A 150 14.45 -5.98 10.94
CA ILE A 150 14.02 -5.61 12.30
C ILE A 150 14.99 -4.60 12.91
N ILE A 151 14.46 -3.60 13.58
CA ILE A 151 15.19 -2.65 14.43
C ILE A 151 14.94 -3.04 15.88
N SER A 152 16.01 -3.21 16.65
CA SER A 152 15.96 -3.47 18.10
C SER A 152 17.09 -2.73 18.79
N SER A 153 16.80 -2.08 19.92
CA SER A 153 17.77 -1.28 20.68
C SER A 153 18.54 -0.28 19.80
N SER A 154 17.81 0.41 18.92
CA SER A 154 18.34 1.40 17.97
C SER A 154 19.40 0.88 16.99
N LYS A 155 19.35 -0.42 16.68
CA LYS A 155 20.25 -1.08 15.74
C LYS A 155 19.48 -2.01 14.81
N TRP A 156 20.03 -2.29 13.64
CA TRP A 156 19.58 -3.43 12.85
C TRP A 156 19.83 -4.72 13.65
N HIS A 157 18.76 -5.45 13.96
CA HIS A 157 18.82 -6.68 14.75
C HIS A 157 19.20 -7.90 13.89
N THR A 158 18.85 -7.87 12.60
CA THR A 158 19.13 -8.92 11.62
C THR A 158 19.67 -8.29 10.35
N GLU A 159 20.20 -9.10 9.44
CA GLU A 159 20.36 -8.69 8.04
C GLU A 159 19.00 -8.59 7.34
N TRP A 160 18.96 -7.92 6.18
CA TRP A 160 17.79 -7.89 5.32
C TRP A 160 17.35 -9.31 4.95
N GLN A 161 16.12 -9.66 5.32
CA GLN A 161 15.50 -10.92 4.94
C GLN A 161 14.64 -10.69 3.71
N ARG A 162 14.97 -11.35 2.59
CA ARG A 162 14.16 -11.30 1.38
C ARG A 162 12.91 -12.15 1.60
N LEU A 163 11.73 -11.52 1.58
CA LEU A 163 10.43 -12.19 1.80
C LEU A 163 9.88 -12.81 0.51
N ALA A 164 10.19 -12.19 -0.62
CA ALA A 164 9.90 -12.72 -1.94
C ALA A 164 11.14 -12.56 -2.81
N ALA A 165 11.74 -13.70 -3.16
CA ALA A 165 12.57 -13.82 -4.35
C ALA A 165 11.73 -14.53 -5.41
N THR A 166 11.87 -14.15 -6.68
CA THR A 166 11.33 -14.95 -7.79
C THR A 166 11.73 -16.43 -7.66
N SER A 167 12.87 -16.73 -7.01
CA SER A 167 13.42 -18.06 -6.75
C SER A 167 13.03 -18.75 -5.42
N GLN A 168 12.27 -18.11 -4.50
CA GLN A 168 12.01 -18.66 -3.15
C GLN A 168 10.54 -19.04 -2.86
N VAL A 169 9.65 -18.91 -3.85
CA VAL A 169 8.45 -19.75 -3.95
C VAL A 169 8.87 -21.02 -4.71
N GLN A 170 8.31 -22.19 -4.39
CA GLN A 170 8.48 -23.36 -5.27
C GLN A 170 7.95 -23.02 -6.67
N MET A 171 8.81 -22.54 -7.57
CA MET A 171 8.44 -22.14 -8.93
C MET A 171 7.93 -23.32 -9.76
N SER A 172 8.42 -24.52 -9.43
CA SER A 172 8.02 -25.77 -10.07
C SER A 172 7.42 -26.68 -9.03
N LYS A 173 6.10 -26.74 -9.00
CA LYS A 173 5.35 -27.68 -8.17
C LYS A 173 5.77 -29.12 -8.51
N ILE A 174 5.92 -29.96 -7.48
CA ILE A 174 6.12 -31.41 -7.68
C ILE A 174 4.77 -32.07 -7.94
N THR A 175 3.71 -31.65 -7.24
CA THR A 175 2.29 -32.08 -7.36
C THR A 175 1.40 -30.86 -7.57
N THR A 176 0.16 -31.04 -8.05
CA THR A 176 -0.86 -29.98 -7.99
C THR A 176 -1.21 -29.63 -6.53
N ASP A 177 -1.95 -28.53 -6.32
CA ASP A 177 -2.30 -28.04 -4.97
C ASP A 177 -3.20 -28.99 -4.19
N ASP A 178 -3.92 -29.88 -4.90
CA ASP A 178 -4.74 -30.95 -4.32
C ASP A 178 -3.95 -32.27 -4.12
N GLY A 179 -2.62 -32.24 -4.29
CA GLY A 179 -1.74 -33.38 -4.11
C GLY A 179 -1.73 -34.39 -5.26
N LYS A 180 -2.43 -34.12 -6.37
CA LYS A 180 -2.40 -34.99 -7.56
C LYS A 180 -1.09 -34.86 -8.34
N PRO A 181 -0.76 -35.83 -9.20
CA PRO A 181 0.40 -35.75 -10.06
C PRO A 181 0.36 -34.52 -10.98
N ILE A 182 1.50 -33.85 -11.17
CA ILE A 182 1.56 -32.65 -12.03
C ILE A 182 1.35 -32.98 -13.51
N ASN A 183 1.72 -34.20 -13.92
CA ASN A 183 1.52 -34.71 -15.28
C ASN A 183 0.74 -36.03 -15.25
N THR A 184 -0.32 -36.12 -16.05
CA THR A 184 -1.04 -37.38 -16.26
C THR A 184 -0.90 -37.81 -17.72
N ILE A 185 -0.38 -39.02 -17.95
CA ILE A 185 -0.12 -39.60 -19.26
C ILE A 185 -1.25 -40.57 -19.59
N THR A 186 -2.26 -40.08 -20.30
CA THR A 186 -3.41 -40.88 -20.74
C THR A 186 -3.13 -41.62 -22.04
N SER A 187 -2.29 -41.04 -22.90
CA SER A 187 -1.84 -41.61 -24.17
C SER A 187 -0.45 -41.07 -24.52
N GLY A 188 0.38 -41.89 -25.16
CA GLY A 188 1.73 -41.51 -25.59
C GLY A 188 2.84 -42.11 -24.75
N ASP A 189 4.07 -41.89 -25.19
CA ASP A 189 5.27 -42.49 -24.64
C ASP A 189 5.76 -41.80 -23.36
N ILE A 190 6.04 -42.58 -22.31
CA ILE A 190 6.44 -42.07 -20.99
C ILE A 190 7.70 -41.21 -21.09
N LEU A 191 8.71 -41.63 -21.85
CA LEU A 191 9.96 -40.88 -21.98
C LEU A 191 9.71 -39.52 -22.60
N SER A 192 8.96 -39.49 -23.70
CA SER A 192 8.68 -38.28 -24.46
C SER A 192 8.01 -37.21 -23.57
N VAL A 193 7.05 -37.61 -22.74
CA VAL A 193 6.39 -36.69 -21.80
C VAL A 193 7.34 -36.23 -20.69
N VAL A 194 8.19 -37.12 -20.17
CA VAL A 194 9.20 -36.77 -19.16
C VAL A 194 10.21 -35.76 -19.70
N LEU A 195 10.74 -35.98 -20.91
CA LEU A 195 11.71 -35.08 -21.54
C LEU A 195 11.11 -33.71 -21.86
N ALA A 196 9.86 -33.67 -22.35
CA ALA A 196 9.14 -32.42 -22.61
C ALA A 196 8.91 -31.59 -21.34
N ASN A 197 8.95 -32.23 -20.16
CA ASN A 197 8.75 -31.62 -18.87
C ASN A 197 10.04 -31.48 -18.04
N ALA A 198 11.20 -31.83 -18.58
CA ALA A 198 12.48 -31.66 -17.92
C ALA A 198 13.00 -30.20 -18.04
N PRO A 199 13.95 -29.74 -17.20
CA PRO A 199 14.53 -30.44 -16.04
C PRO A 199 13.68 -30.28 -14.76
N GLY A 200 14.14 -30.90 -13.66
CA GLY A 200 13.56 -30.79 -12.32
C GLY A 200 12.95 -32.09 -11.80
N VAL A 201 12.42 -32.02 -10.57
CA VAL A 201 11.66 -33.11 -9.94
C VAL A 201 10.17 -32.87 -10.14
N LYS A 202 9.48 -33.81 -10.80
CA LYS A 202 8.03 -33.73 -11.08
C LYS A 202 7.35 -35.07 -10.83
N SER A 203 6.10 -35.05 -10.40
CA SER A 203 5.27 -36.25 -10.25
C SER A 203 4.44 -36.55 -11.49
N TYR A 204 4.25 -37.83 -11.75
CA TYR A 204 3.55 -38.33 -12.93
C TYR A 204 2.62 -39.48 -12.55
N ALA A 205 1.53 -39.62 -13.29
CA ALA A 205 0.75 -40.84 -13.36
C ALA A 205 0.53 -41.22 -14.82
N SER A 206 0.80 -42.47 -15.19
CA SER A 206 0.42 -43.03 -16.48
C SER A 206 -0.75 -43.99 -16.32
N THR A 207 -1.68 -43.95 -17.28
CA THR A 207 -2.77 -44.92 -17.40
C THR A 207 -2.39 -46.04 -18.37
N ASN A 208 -3.27 -47.04 -18.54
CA ASN A 208 -3.07 -48.16 -19.48
C ASN A 208 -2.88 -47.72 -20.95
N GLY A 209 -3.31 -46.51 -21.31
CA GLY A 209 -3.15 -45.97 -22.66
C GLY A 209 -1.75 -45.38 -22.95
N ALA A 210 -0.90 -45.22 -21.93
CA ALA A 210 0.48 -44.80 -22.11
C ALA A 210 1.34 -45.96 -22.65
N SER A 211 2.28 -45.65 -23.55
CA SER A 211 3.26 -46.62 -24.06
C SER A 211 4.57 -46.59 -23.28
N ASP A 212 5.40 -47.63 -23.47
CA ASP A 212 6.64 -47.85 -22.70
C ASP A 212 6.39 -48.04 -21.19
N HIS A 213 5.26 -48.66 -20.88
CA HIS A 213 4.85 -48.95 -19.53
C HIS A 213 5.73 -50.07 -18.91
N PRO A 214 6.29 -49.93 -17.69
CA PRO A 214 7.12 -50.98 -17.06
C PRO A 214 6.45 -52.35 -16.93
N SER A 215 5.12 -52.36 -16.81
CA SER A 215 4.27 -53.54 -16.70
C SER A 215 3.38 -53.79 -17.94
N GLY A 216 3.58 -53.03 -19.02
CA GLY A 216 2.79 -53.10 -20.25
C GLY A 216 1.39 -52.46 -20.17
N VAL A 217 0.63 -52.66 -19.09
CA VAL A 217 -0.79 -52.21 -19.02
C VAL A 217 -1.29 -51.75 -17.65
N VAL A 218 -0.51 -51.82 -16.56
CA VAL A 218 -1.03 -51.48 -15.21
C VAL A 218 -0.65 -50.05 -14.87
N PRO A 219 -1.53 -49.12 -14.48
CA PRO A 219 -1.16 -47.72 -14.23
C PRO A 219 0.04 -47.55 -13.30
N TYR A 220 0.85 -46.52 -13.53
CA TYR A 220 2.11 -46.28 -12.84
C TYR A 220 2.23 -44.85 -12.34
N ARG A 221 2.49 -44.72 -11.03
CA ARG A 221 2.69 -43.44 -10.35
C ARG A 221 4.16 -43.30 -10.02
N PHE A 222 4.78 -42.23 -10.50
CA PHE A 222 6.22 -42.08 -10.42
C PHE A 222 6.64 -40.62 -10.25
N THR A 223 7.91 -40.46 -9.89
CA THR A 223 8.60 -39.18 -9.96
C THR A 223 9.70 -39.27 -11.01
N ALA A 224 9.84 -38.23 -11.81
CA ALA A 224 11.02 -38.05 -12.65
C ALA A 224 11.93 -37.02 -11.99
N GLN A 225 13.18 -37.39 -11.78
CA GLN A 225 14.23 -36.58 -11.18
C GLN A 225 15.25 -36.25 -12.29
N MET A 226 15.00 -35.17 -13.01
CA MET A 226 15.76 -34.80 -14.20
C MET A 226 16.76 -33.70 -13.87
N THR A 227 18.06 -33.97 -14.06
CA THR A 227 19.14 -32.97 -13.86
C THR A 227 19.29 -32.04 -15.05
N SER A 228 18.88 -32.50 -16.24
CA SER A 228 18.82 -31.71 -17.49
C SER A 228 17.67 -32.20 -18.36
N THR A 229 17.49 -31.60 -19.55
CA THR A 229 16.52 -32.09 -20.55
C THR A 229 16.88 -33.45 -21.14
N THR A 230 18.03 -34.03 -20.80
CA THR A 230 18.52 -35.28 -21.39
C THR A 230 19.05 -36.28 -20.38
N HIS A 231 19.12 -35.94 -19.09
CA HIS A 231 19.71 -36.78 -18.05
C HIS A 231 18.88 -36.79 -16.77
N GLY A 232 18.72 -37.97 -16.18
CA GLY A 232 17.98 -38.14 -14.93
C GLY A 232 17.54 -39.58 -14.69
N ASN A 233 16.56 -39.75 -13.80
CA ASN A 233 15.98 -41.05 -13.50
C ASN A 233 14.48 -40.93 -13.20
N VAL A 234 13.77 -42.03 -13.42
CA VAL A 234 12.37 -42.20 -13.07
C VAL A 234 12.27 -43.35 -12.07
N ILE A 235 11.48 -43.15 -11.01
CA ILE A 235 11.16 -44.17 -10.02
C ILE A 235 9.72 -44.04 -9.56
N GLY A 236 9.03 -45.17 -9.40
CA GLY A 236 7.63 -45.21 -9.03
C GLY A 236 7.12 -46.62 -8.77
N MET A 237 5.80 -46.73 -8.64
CA MET A 237 5.10 -47.98 -8.38
C MET A 237 3.85 -48.08 -9.25
N THR A 238 3.53 -49.32 -9.64
CA THR A 238 2.26 -49.64 -10.28
C THR A 238 1.14 -49.78 -9.25
N ASP A 239 -0.11 -49.77 -9.71
CA ASP A 239 -1.26 -49.97 -8.82
C ASP A 239 -1.33 -51.37 -8.18
N THR A 240 -0.56 -52.34 -8.68
CA THR A 240 -0.38 -53.66 -8.05
C THR A 240 0.72 -53.69 -6.99
N GLY A 241 1.40 -52.56 -6.75
CA GLY A 241 2.46 -52.41 -5.75
C GLY A 241 3.87 -52.74 -6.26
N ASP A 242 4.02 -53.10 -7.54
CA ASP A 242 5.33 -53.38 -8.12
C ASP A 242 6.11 -52.08 -8.35
N ALA A 243 7.31 -51.98 -7.78
CA ALA A 243 8.20 -50.84 -7.92
C ALA A 243 9.10 -50.98 -9.15
N TYR A 244 9.26 -49.88 -9.88
CA TYR A 244 10.11 -49.82 -11.06
C TYR A 244 10.99 -48.58 -11.04
N LEU A 245 12.16 -48.69 -11.65
CA LEU A 245 13.02 -47.54 -11.94
C LEU A 245 13.72 -47.70 -13.29
N ARG A 246 14.04 -46.57 -13.91
CA ARG A 246 14.79 -46.50 -15.18
C ARG A 246 15.53 -45.17 -15.28
N ALA A 247 16.72 -45.19 -15.86
CA ALA A 247 17.56 -43.99 -16.02
C ALA A 247 17.43 -43.42 -17.44
N VAL A 248 17.59 -42.10 -17.55
CA VAL A 248 17.66 -41.37 -18.82
C VAL A 248 19.06 -40.80 -18.99
N VAL A 249 19.70 -41.08 -20.13
CA VAL A 249 21.00 -40.52 -20.51
C VAL A 249 20.96 -40.14 -21.99
N GLY A 250 21.43 -38.94 -22.33
CA GLY A 250 21.39 -38.43 -23.70
C GLY A 250 19.99 -38.37 -24.31
N GLY A 251 18.94 -38.20 -23.49
CA GLY A 251 17.55 -38.14 -23.92
C GLY A 251 16.96 -39.50 -24.31
N LYS A 252 17.56 -40.61 -23.86
CA LYS A 252 17.11 -41.98 -24.11
C LYS A 252 17.05 -42.77 -22.82
N TRP A 253 16.18 -43.77 -22.76
CA TRP A 253 16.24 -44.76 -21.69
C TRP A 253 17.55 -45.54 -21.73
N VAL A 254 18.09 -45.79 -20.56
CA VAL A 254 19.20 -46.70 -20.35
C VAL A 254 18.63 -48.03 -19.86
N ALA A 255 18.89 -49.09 -20.63
CA ALA A 255 18.42 -50.45 -20.37
C ALA A 255 16.88 -50.58 -20.28
N GLU A 256 16.39 -51.79 -20.01
CA GLU A 256 14.97 -52.05 -19.74
C GLU A 256 14.56 -51.56 -18.34
N TRP A 257 13.25 -51.48 -18.11
CA TRP A 257 12.70 -51.20 -16.79
C TRP A 257 13.21 -52.22 -15.75
N LYS A 258 13.79 -51.71 -14.65
CA LYS A 258 14.21 -52.55 -13.53
C LYS A 258 13.10 -52.61 -12.50
N LYS A 259 12.55 -53.80 -12.28
CA LYS A 259 11.68 -54.09 -11.12
C LYS A 259 12.55 -54.19 -9.86
N VAL A 260 12.12 -53.56 -8.76
CA VAL A 260 12.81 -53.54 -7.46
C VAL A 260 12.11 -54.46 -6.48
#